data_AF-A0A5D2TBI4-F1
#
_entry.id   AF-A0A5D2TBI4-F1
#
_cell.length_a   1.000
_cell.length_b   1.000
_cell.length_c   1.000
_cell.angle_alpha   90.00
_cell.angle_beta   90.00
_cell.angle_gamma   90.00
#
_symmetry.space_group_name_H-M   'P 1'
#
loop_
_entity.id
_entity.type
_entity.pdbx_description
1 polymer ?
#
loop_
_entity_poly.entity_id
_entity_poly.type
_entity_poly.pdbx_seq_one_letter_code
_entity_poly.pdbx_strand_id
1 'polypeptide(L)'
;MHQENGHGKSIRTPVVAASFIGVVVAAAAAAYNRRKSKAVKEDHQSMIVPLLVRTESGRVGNLERFSHYVARQLGFEDANECPKLCKLAHNYLKNPKECEIKMFEYFGNEAEAENLYVKLMEEFERCILCYFAFHWSRASDMITQVLKVESDKETKLKDFVMAATRKKRFERVTKDLKVTRVFSTLVEEMKAIGRVEDDSTYTDVMVPVAHSQRSPVFLLMGGGMGAGKSTVLKDILKESFWGGAAANAVVVEADAFKETDVIYRALASRGHHHDMLQTAELVHQSSTDAASSLLVTALNEGRDVVMDGTLSWEPFVEQTIAMARNVHKHQYRMGVGYKVDEDGTIIENYWEQVQEQQNADQTHRKPNRIELVGVVCDAYLAVVRGIRRAIMVKRAVRVKSQLKSHKMFASAFPRYCQLVDNARLYCTNALGGPPKLIAWKDGENKLLIDPDEIKCLTNVSKLNPAAESIYELYEEPTSLDEPASIWKDIVLNPSGPGILLELKASIQRIENSDYQKLDKFGSSSEAYHAIQRLYQ
;
A
#
# COMPACT_ATOMS: atom_id res chain seq x y z
N MET A 1 60.79 17.96 -65.96
CA MET A 1 59.58 17.76 -65.13
C MET A 1 59.96 17.99 -63.68
N HIS A 2 59.15 18.78 -62.97
CA HIS A 2 59.59 19.79 -61.99
C HIS A 2 60.21 19.33 -60.66
N GLN A 3 60.96 20.30 -60.12
CA GLN A 3 61.96 20.34 -59.05
C GLN A 3 61.47 20.28 -57.60
N GLU A 4 62.47 20.05 -56.74
CA GLU A 4 62.60 20.12 -55.29
C GLU A 4 62.14 21.39 -54.53
N ASN A 5 61.99 21.19 -53.21
CA ASN A 5 62.37 22.05 -52.06
C ASN A 5 61.58 23.33 -51.70
N GLY A 6 61.33 23.51 -50.38
CA GLY A 6 61.22 24.83 -49.75
C GLY A 6 60.38 24.93 -48.47
N HIS A 7 61.02 25.08 -47.31
CA HIS A 7 60.45 25.43 -46.00
C HIS A 7 59.93 26.88 -45.90
N GLY A 8 58.96 27.15 -45.00
CA GLY A 8 58.64 28.53 -44.55
C GLY A 8 57.63 28.60 -43.41
N LYS A 9 57.99 29.28 -42.31
CA LYS A 9 57.28 29.41 -41.02
C LYS A 9 56.08 30.39 -41.05
N SER A 10 55.03 30.02 -40.28
CA SER A 10 54.13 30.81 -39.41
C SER A 10 53.84 32.29 -39.69
N ILE A 11 52.56 32.69 -39.67
CA ILE A 11 52.00 33.78 -38.82
C ILE A 11 50.47 33.57 -38.67
N ARG A 12 50.00 33.62 -37.41
CA ARG A 12 48.59 33.72 -37.00
C ARG A 12 48.09 35.15 -37.21
N THR A 13 46.84 35.32 -37.66
CA THR A 13 45.96 36.36 -37.09
C THR A 13 44.50 35.89 -37.09
N PRO A 14 43.80 35.92 -35.95
CA PRO A 14 42.36 35.72 -35.82
C PRO A 14 41.62 37.06 -35.78
N VAL A 15 40.33 37.09 -36.16
CA VAL A 15 39.23 37.91 -35.59
C VAL A 15 37.97 37.43 -36.33
N VAL A 16 37.12 36.56 -35.76
CA VAL A 16 36.07 36.85 -34.77
C VAL A 16 35.17 38.01 -35.21
N ALA A 17 34.18 37.71 -36.04
CA ALA A 17 32.96 38.49 -36.09
C ALA A 17 31.79 37.56 -36.47
N ALA A 18 30.65 37.78 -35.81
CA ALA A 18 29.37 37.08 -35.95
C ALA A 18 29.21 35.75 -35.19
N SER A 19 28.67 35.84 -33.96
CA SER A 19 27.47 35.08 -33.50
C SER A 19 27.22 35.22 -31.99
N PHE A 20 27.82 36.21 -31.31
CA PHE A 20 27.52 36.42 -29.88
C PHE A 20 26.06 36.80 -29.63
N ILE A 21 25.38 37.47 -30.57
CA ILE A 21 23.96 37.82 -30.43
C ILE A 21 23.08 36.55 -30.51
N GLY A 22 23.38 35.61 -31.41
CA GLY A 22 22.63 34.35 -31.54
C GLY A 22 22.79 33.46 -30.31
N VAL A 23 23.99 33.39 -29.73
CA VAL A 23 24.25 32.62 -28.50
C VAL A 23 23.60 33.26 -27.28
N VAL A 24 23.61 34.60 -27.16
CA VAL A 24 22.95 35.30 -26.04
C VAL A 24 21.42 35.21 -26.15
N VAL A 25 20.84 35.31 -27.34
CA VAL A 25 19.38 35.15 -27.54
C VAL A 25 18.96 33.70 -27.30
N ALA A 26 19.72 32.70 -27.77
CA ALA A 26 19.44 31.29 -27.50
C ALA A 26 19.60 30.94 -26.01
N ALA A 27 20.62 31.47 -25.33
CA ALA A 27 20.82 31.30 -23.89
C ALA A 27 19.73 32.01 -23.08
N ALA A 28 19.30 33.21 -23.49
CA ALA A 28 18.21 33.94 -22.87
C ALA A 28 16.86 33.26 -23.10
N ALA A 29 16.59 32.73 -24.30
CA ALA A 29 15.39 31.94 -24.58
C ALA A 29 15.39 30.60 -23.84
N ALA A 30 16.53 29.91 -23.74
CA ALA A 30 16.67 28.70 -22.94
C ALA A 30 16.54 28.99 -21.44
N ALA A 31 17.11 30.08 -20.94
CA ALA A 31 16.97 30.52 -19.55
C ALA A 31 15.54 31.00 -19.24
N TYR A 32 14.89 31.69 -20.17
CA TYR A 32 13.50 32.12 -20.07
C TYR A 32 12.55 30.91 -20.12
N ASN A 33 12.76 29.96 -21.03
CA ASN A 33 11.99 28.72 -21.08
C ASN A 33 12.23 27.83 -19.86
N ARG A 34 13.45 27.79 -19.33
CA ARG A 34 13.79 27.06 -18.08
C ARG A 34 13.23 27.77 -16.84
N ARG A 35 13.17 29.10 -16.82
CA ARG A 35 12.50 29.90 -15.76
C ARG A 35 10.98 29.78 -15.85
N LYS A 36 10.41 29.81 -17.06
CA LYS A 36 8.98 29.62 -17.31
C LYS A 36 8.56 28.18 -16.99
N SER A 37 9.36 27.18 -17.33
CA SER A 37 9.08 25.79 -16.92
C SER A 37 9.26 25.58 -15.43
N LYS A 38 10.23 26.24 -14.77
CA LYS A 38 10.33 26.26 -13.31
C LYS A 38 9.13 26.93 -12.65
N ALA A 39 8.73 28.11 -13.11
CA ALA A 39 7.59 28.86 -12.57
C ALA A 39 6.27 28.10 -12.78
N VAL A 40 6.06 27.48 -13.95
CA VAL A 40 4.88 26.64 -14.23
C VAL A 40 4.91 25.35 -13.40
N LYS A 41 6.10 24.73 -13.18
CA LYS A 41 6.26 23.58 -12.29
C LYS A 41 5.99 23.95 -10.82
N GLU A 42 6.45 25.12 -10.35
CA GLU A 42 6.19 25.63 -9.00
C GLU A 42 4.69 25.98 -8.80
N ASP A 43 4.05 26.56 -9.80
CA ASP A 43 2.62 26.89 -9.81
C ASP A 43 1.72 25.63 -9.84
N HIS A 44 2.04 24.65 -10.70
CA HIS A 44 1.32 23.36 -10.74
C HIS A 44 1.56 22.50 -9.49
N GLN A 45 2.76 22.53 -8.90
CA GLN A 45 3.04 21.85 -7.62
C GLN A 45 2.20 22.45 -6.50
N SER A 46 2.03 23.77 -6.46
CA SER A 46 1.16 24.42 -5.48
C SER A 46 -0.32 24.03 -5.64
N MET A 47 -0.73 23.68 -6.86
CA MET A 47 -2.10 23.26 -7.17
C MET A 47 -2.38 21.81 -6.72
N ILE A 48 -1.44 20.87 -6.86
CA ILE A 48 -1.69 19.44 -6.62
C ILE A 48 -1.42 19.05 -5.15
N VAL A 49 -0.56 19.77 -4.44
CA VAL A 49 -0.23 19.45 -3.05
C VAL A 49 -1.39 19.84 -2.12
N PRO A 50 -1.81 18.97 -1.18
CA PRO A 50 -2.77 19.34 -0.14
C PRO A 50 -2.25 20.46 0.74
N LEU A 51 -3.09 21.46 1.01
CA LEU A 51 -2.66 22.66 1.73
C LEU A 51 -2.44 22.36 3.22
N LEU A 52 -1.39 22.96 3.79
CA LEU A 52 -1.17 23.03 5.23
C LEU A 52 -1.62 24.41 5.71
N VAL A 53 -2.85 24.52 6.20
CA VAL A 53 -3.36 25.79 6.77
C VAL A 53 -2.52 26.11 7.99
N ARG A 54 -1.80 27.23 8.02
CA ARG A 54 -1.05 27.66 9.23
C ARG A 54 -2.01 28.37 10.18
N THR A 55 -1.89 28.13 11.48
CA THR A 55 -2.61 28.95 12.47
C THR A 55 -1.99 30.34 12.56
N GLU A 56 -2.77 31.35 12.96
CA GLU A 56 -2.30 32.73 13.16
C GLU A 56 -1.08 32.83 14.10
N SER A 57 -0.92 31.85 15.00
CA SER A 57 0.21 31.75 15.94
C SER A 57 1.51 31.19 15.33
N GLY A 58 1.55 30.88 14.02
CA GLY A 58 2.69 30.25 13.36
C GLY A 58 2.91 28.77 13.72
N ARG A 59 2.09 28.19 14.61
CA ARG A 59 2.08 26.75 14.89
C ARG A 59 1.56 25.98 13.69
N VAL A 60 2.14 24.81 13.46
CA VAL A 60 1.67 23.75 12.55
C VAL A 60 0.15 23.72 12.58
N GLY A 61 -0.50 24.16 11.50
CA GLY A 61 -1.96 24.18 11.46
C GLY A 61 -2.55 22.99 10.71
N ASN A 62 -3.86 23.08 10.47
CA ASN A 62 -4.69 21.98 10.02
C ASN A 62 -4.40 21.63 8.56
N LEU A 63 -4.26 20.33 8.28
CA LEU A 63 -4.22 19.82 6.91
C LEU A 63 -5.58 20.07 6.24
N GLU A 64 -5.57 20.51 4.99
CA GLU A 64 -6.75 20.64 4.11
C GLU A 64 -7.59 19.36 4.19
N ARG A 65 -8.92 19.50 4.29
CA ARG A 65 -9.80 18.32 4.31
C ARG A 65 -9.83 17.67 2.93
N PHE A 66 -9.86 16.34 2.86
CA PHE A 66 -9.94 15.64 1.57
C PHE A 66 -11.09 16.14 0.68
N SER A 67 -12.28 16.35 1.23
CA SER A 67 -13.42 16.88 0.46
C SER A 67 -13.19 18.30 -0.08
N HIS A 68 -12.50 19.15 0.68
CA HIS A 68 -12.16 20.51 0.25
C HIS A 68 -11.05 20.49 -0.80
N TYR A 69 -10.08 19.58 -0.64
CA TYR A 69 -9.08 19.31 -1.66
C TYR A 69 -9.74 18.91 -2.99
N VAL A 70 -10.71 17.99 -2.96
CA VAL A 70 -11.47 17.59 -4.18
C VAL A 70 -12.19 18.77 -4.82
N ALA A 71 -12.90 19.58 -4.03
CA ALA A 71 -13.57 20.79 -4.53
C ALA A 71 -12.58 21.73 -5.24
N ARG A 72 -11.41 21.97 -4.61
CA ARG A 72 -10.35 22.80 -5.19
C ARG A 72 -9.76 22.20 -6.47
N GLN A 73 -9.55 20.88 -6.52
CA GLN A 73 -9.06 20.19 -7.72
C GLN A 73 -10.05 20.25 -8.89
N LEU A 74 -11.35 20.34 -8.60
CA LEU A 74 -12.42 20.54 -9.58
C LEU A 74 -12.63 22.03 -9.93
N GLY A 75 -11.85 22.93 -9.34
CA GLY A 75 -11.84 24.36 -9.64
C GLY A 75 -12.86 25.19 -8.87
N PHE A 76 -13.43 24.69 -7.77
CA PHE A 76 -14.23 25.50 -6.85
C PHE A 76 -13.32 26.31 -5.92
N GLU A 77 -13.66 27.57 -5.65
CA GLU A 77 -12.88 28.44 -4.77
C GLU A 77 -13.21 28.17 -3.30
N ASP A 78 -14.49 27.96 -2.98
CA ASP A 78 -14.95 27.53 -1.66
C ASP A 78 -15.67 26.17 -1.73
N ALA A 79 -15.29 25.25 -0.84
CA ALA A 79 -15.95 23.95 -0.68
C ALA A 79 -17.43 24.08 -0.26
N ASN A 80 -17.83 25.22 0.33
CA ASN A 80 -19.22 25.50 0.68
C ASN A 80 -20.12 25.72 -0.55
N GLU A 81 -19.55 25.95 -1.75
CA GLU A 81 -20.29 26.02 -3.00
C GLU A 81 -20.81 24.63 -3.45
N CYS A 82 -20.16 23.56 -2.98
CA CYS A 82 -20.46 22.19 -3.40
C CYS A 82 -20.52 21.20 -2.21
N PRO A 83 -21.45 21.41 -1.25
CA PRO A 83 -21.50 20.62 -0.02
C PRO A 83 -21.87 19.15 -0.26
N LYS A 84 -22.70 18.85 -1.26
CA LYS A 84 -23.06 17.45 -1.56
C LYS A 84 -21.92 16.71 -2.25
N LEU A 85 -21.22 17.36 -3.19
CA LEU A 85 -19.97 16.85 -3.75
C LEU A 85 -18.97 16.54 -2.63
N CYS A 86 -18.79 17.46 -1.68
CA CYS A 86 -17.89 17.25 -0.55
C CYS A 86 -18.26 16.00 0.27
N LYS A 87 -19.56 15.80 0.51
CA LYS A 87 -20.09 14.61 1.19
C LYS A 87 -19.87 13.33 0.38
N LEU A 88 -20.05 13.38 -0.94
CA LEU A 88 -19.79 12.25 -1.84
C LEU A 88 -18.31 11.88 -1.85
N ALA A 89 -17.41 12.85 -2.01
CA ALA A 89 -15.97 12.62 -1.98
C ALA A 89 -15.53 11.96 -0.65
N HIS A 90 -16.05 12.45 0.47
CA HIS A 90 -15.77 11.87 1.79
C HIS A 90 -16.30 10.43 1.92
N ASN A 91 -17.52 10.17 1.45
CA ASN A 91 -18.11 8.83 1.48
C ASN A 91 -17.39 7.85 0.56
N TYR A 92 -17.02 8.28 -0.64
CA TYR A 92 -16.28 7.48 -1.60
C TYR A 92 -14.94 7.03 -1.03
N LEU A 93 -14.21 7.95 -0.39
CA LEU A 93 -12.95 7.61 0.27
C LEU A 93 -13.10 6.57 1.39
N LYS A 94 -14.24 6.54 2.10
CA LYS A 94 -14.50 5.59 3.20
C LYS A 94 -15.02 4.24 2.69
N ASN A 95 -15.93 4.26 1.73
CA ASN A 95 -16.56 3.07 1.18
C ASN A 95 -16.96 3.31 -0.29
N PRO A 96 -16.04 3.07 -1.25
CA PRO A 96 -16.31 3.30 -2.67
C PRO A 96 -17.55 2.55 -3.16
N LYS A 97 -17.67 1.24 -2.82
CA LYS A 97 -18.76 0.37 -3.30
C LYS A 97 -20.15 0.85 -2.91
N GLU A 98 -20.33 1.30 -1.66
CA GLU A 98 -21.62 1.85 -1.21
C GLU A 98 -21.86 3.28 -1.72
N CYS A 99 -20.81 3.97 -2.18
CA CYS A 99 -20.89 5.33 -2.69
C CYS A 99 -21.25 5.39 -4.18
N GLU A 100 -20.95 4.35 -4.96
CA GLU A 100 -21.25 4.27 -6.39
C GLU A 100 -22.73 4.60 -6.70
N ILE A 101 -23.67 3.98 -5.96
CA ILE A 101 -25.10 4.23 -6.10
C ILE A 101 -25.43 5.71 -5.84
N LYS A 102 -24.87 6.29 -4.77
CA LYS A 102 -25.10 7.70 -4.40
C LYS A 102 -24.51 8.67 -5.41
N MET A 103 -23.39 8.32 -6.03
CA MET A 103 -22.78 9.12 -7.11
C MET A 103 -23.62 9.05 -8.38
N PHE A 104 -24.19 7.90 -8.70
CA PHE A 104 -25.11 7.77 -9.82
C PHE A 104 -26.40 8.60 -9.59
N GLU A 105 -27.01 8.47 -8.41
CA GLU A 105 -28.18 9.27 -8.00
C GLU A 105 -27.92 10.78 -8.04
N TYR A 106 -26.70 11.21 -7.69
CA TYR A 106 -26.31 12.61 -7.68
C TYR A 106 -26.46 13.28 -9.05
N PHE A 107 -26.14 12.55 -10.13
CA PHE A 107 -26.31 13.03 -11.51
C PHE A 107 -27.65 12.66 -12.14
N GLY A 108 -28.60 12.07 -11.40
CA GLY A 108 -29.80 11.46 -11.97
C GLY A 108 -30.71 12.39 -12.80
N ASN A 109 -30.57 13.71 -12.65
CA ASN A 109 -31.32 14.72 -13.43
C ASN A 109 -30.50 15.37 -14.57
N GLU A 110 -29.21 15.04 -14.71
CA GLU A 110 -28.34 15.56 -15.75
C GLU A 110 -28.39 14.68 -17.01
N ALA A 111 -28.20 15.31 -18.18
CA ALA A 111 -27.97 14.56 -19.41
C ALA A 111 -26.63 13.80 -19.30
N GLU A 112 -26.55 12.60 -19.87
CA GLU A 112 -25.35 11.75 -19.80
C GLU A 112 -24.89 11.43 -18.36
N ALA A 113 -25.84 11.24 -17.44
CA ALA A 113 -25.54 10.93 -16.03
C ALA A 113 -24.54 9.77 -15.86
N GLU A 114 -24.62 8.72 -16.67
CA GLU A 114 -23.65 7.61 -16.70
C GLU A 114 -22.21 8.08 -17.01
N ASN A 115 -22.05 8.97 -17.98
CA ASN A 115 -20.76 9.51 -18.39
C ASN A 115 -20.18 10.44 -17.31
N LEU A 116 -21.00 11.33 -16.75
CA LEU A 116 -20.62 12.23 -15.66
C LEU A 116 -20.22 11.45 -14.39
N TYR A 117 -20.94 10.37 -14.09
CA TYR A 117 -20.62 9.45 -13.00
C TYR A 117 -19.22 8.82 -13.16
N VAL A 118 -18.92 8.27 -14.34
CA VAL A 118 -17.60 7.67 -14.62
C VAL A 118 -16.49 8.72 -14.51
N LYS A 119 -16.66 9.89 -15.13
CA LYS A 119 -15.71 11.01 -15.05
C LYS A 119 -15.46 11.43 -13.60
N LEU A 120 -16.51 11.54 -12.77
CA LEU A 120 -16.35 11.93 -11.37
C LEU A 120 -15.61 10.86 -10.55
N MET A 121 -15.86 9.58 -10.80
CA MET A 121 -15.11 8.50 -10.14
C MET A 121 -13.63 8.52 -10.49
N GLU A 122 -13.28 8.70 -11.76
CA GLU A 122 -11.89 8.83 -12.21
C GLU A 122 -11.20 10.02 -11.54
N GLU A 123 -11.89 11.15 -11.42
CA GLU A 123 -11.40 12.33 -10.72
C GLU A 123 -11.24 12.10 -9.21
N PHE A 124 -12.13 11.34 -8.57
CA PHE A 124 -11.97 10.95 -7.17
C PHE A 124 -10.74 10.06 -6.97
N GLU A 125 -10.53 9.06 -7.83
CA GLU A 125 -9.34 8.20 -7.76
C GLU A 125 -8.04 9.01 -7.99
N ARG A 126 -8.03 9.93 -8.94
CA ARG A 126 -6.93 10.88 -9.15
C ARG A 126 -6.69 11.75 -7.92
N CYS A 127 -7.74 12.30 -7.33
CA CYS A 127 -7.63 13.13 -6.13
C CYS A 127 -7.09 12.34 -4.93
N ILE A 128 -7.52 11.09 -4.74
CA ILE A 128 -7.01 10.20 -3.69
C ILE A 128 -5.52 9.94 -3.89
N LEU A 129 -5.12 9.64 -5.13
CA LEU A 129 -3.72 9.41 -5.49
C LEU A 129 -2.85 10.61 -5.15
N CYS A 130 -3.27 11.81 -5.56
CA CYS A 130 -2.55 13.05 -5.31
C CYS A 130 -2.52 13.40 -3.82
N TYR A 131 -3.68 13.34 -3.16
CA TYR A 131 -3.82 13.77 -1.77
C TYR A 131 -2.91 12.95 -0.84
N PHE A 132 -2.82 11.64 -1.03
CA PHE A 132 -1.98 10.76 -0.21
C PHE A 132 -0.53 10.63 -0.67
N ALA A 133 -0.12 11.31 -1.73
CA ALA A 133 1.28 11.32 -2.20
C ALA A 133 2.17 12.31 -1.43
N PHE A 134 1.61 13.12 -0.53
CA PHE A 134 2.31 14.17 0.21
C PHE A 134 2.06 14.08 1.72
N HIS A 135 2.91 14.77 2.49
CA HIS A 135 2.80 14.94 3.95
C HIS A 135 2.75 13.62 4.73
N TRP A 136 3.61 12.65 4.40
CA TRP A 136 3.54 11.29 4.96
C TRP A 136 3.74 11.19 6.47
N SER A 137 4.49 12.10 7.10
CA SER A 137 4.55 12.26 8.56
C SER A 137 3.19 12.55 9.20
N ARG A 138 2.24 13.08 8.42
CA ARG A 138 0.86 13.38 8.83
C ARG A 138 -0.15 12.36 8.33
N ALA A 139 0.27 11.21 7.81
CA ALA A 139 -0.64 10.16 7.37
C ALA A 139 -1.64 9.75 8.47
N SER A 140 -1.23 9.72 9.74
CA SER A 140 -2.14 9.47 10.87
C SER A 140 -3.22 10.55 11.02
N ASP A 141 -2.87 11.81 10.79
CA ASP A 141 -3.80 12.93 10.89
C ASP A 141 -4.79 12.90 9.73
N MET A 142 -4.30 12.59 8.51
CA MET A 142 -5.14 12.36 7.32
C MET A 142 -6.18 11.26 7.57
N ILE A 143 -5.72 10.08 8.02
CA ILE A 143 -6.61 8.95 8.33
C ILE A 143 -7.63 9.38 9.38
N THR A 144 -7.17 9.97 10.48
CA THR A 144 -8.07 10.34 11.58
C THR A 144 -9.09 11.39 11.14
N GLN A 145 -8.69 12.39 10.36
CA GLN A 145 -9.59 13.42 9.84
C GLN A 145 -10.73 12.81 9.01
N VAL A 146 -10.45 11.79 8.20
CA VAL A 146 -11.48 11.07 7.41
C VAL A 146 -12.36 10.18 8.28
N LEU A 147 -11.79 9.59 9.33
CA LEU A 147 -12.51 8.67 10.20
C LEU A 147 -13.36 9.35 11.27
N LYS A 148 -13.05 10.58 11.67
CA LYS A 148 -13.90 11.38 12.58
C LYS A 148 -15.30 11.51 11.96
N VAL A 149 -16.31 11.12 12.74
CA VAL A 149 -17.71 11.24 12.34
C VAL A 149 -18.09 12.72 12.42
N GLU A 150 -18.70 13.29 11.37
CA GLU A 150 -19.16 14.70 11.35
C GLU A 150 -20.13 15.04 12.50
N SER A 151 -20.73 14.03 13.15
CA SER A 151 -21.69 14.20 14.26
C SER A 151 -21.08 14.24 15.66
N ASP A 152 -19.86 13.73 15.87
CA ASP A 152 -19.26 13.70 17.21
C ASP A 152 -18.36 14.93 17.40
N LYS A 153 -18.94 15.97 18.01
CA LYS A 153 -18.15 16.96 18.74
C LYS A 153 -17.51 16.28 19.96
N GLU A 154 -16.55 15.37 19.74
CA GLU A 154 -15.64 15.00 20.83
C GLU A 154 -14.92 16.29 21.26
N THR A 155 -15.16 16.70 22.51
CA THR A 155 -14.55 17.91 23.03
C THR A 155 -13.04 17.70 23.14
N LYS A 156 -12.24 18.73 22.84
CA LYS A 156 -10.77 18.69 22.97
C LYS A 156 -10.29 18.15 24.33
N LEU A 157 -11.12 18.33 25.38
CA LEU A 157 -10.89 17.79 26.71
C LEU A 157 -10.96 16.25 26.74
N LYS A 158 -11.93 15.63 26.06
CA LYS A 158 -12.06 14.17 25.94
C LYS A 158 -10.83 13.59 25.22
N ASP A 159 -10.41 14.22 24.12
CA ASP A 159 -9.19 13.83 23.38
C ASP A 159 -7.94 13.91 24.27
N PHE A 160 -7.80 14.99 25.04
CA PHE A 160 -6.67 15.18 25.96
C PHE A 160 -6.66 14.14 27.08
N VAL A 161 -7.81 13.88 27.71
CA VAL A 161 -7.94 12.84 28.75
C VAL A 161 -7.67 11.46 28.18
N MET A 162 -8.13 11.16 26.96
CA MET A 162 -7.88 9.89 26.28
C MET A 162 -6.41 9.71 25.90
N ALA A 163 -5.73 10.77 25.48
CA ALA A 163 -4.29 10.76 25.26
C ALA A 163 -3.52 10.55 26.58
N ALA A 164 -3.89 11.26 27.64
CA ALA A 164 -3.22 11.18 28.95
C ALA A 164 -3.38 9.81 29.63
N THR A 165 -4.52 9.14 29.43
CA THR A 165 -4.81 7.81 30.03
C THR A 165 -4.47 6.63 29.13
N ARG A 166 -3.99 6.87 27.90
CA ARG A 166 -3.73 5.86 26.86
C ARG A 166 -2.87 4.71 27.35
N LYS A 167 -1.69 5.02 27.92
CA LYS A 167 -0.73 4.00 28.39
C LYS A 167 -1.34 3.07 29.44
N LYS A 168 -1.96 3.64 30.48
CA LYS A 168 -2.63 2.86 31.54
C LYS A 168 -3.77 2.00 31.02
N ARG A 169 -4.54 2.50 30.04
CA ARG A 169 -5.63 1.75 29.39
C ARG A 169 -5.09 0.56 28.60
N PHE A 170 -4.04 0.76 27.81
CA PHE A 170 -3.38 -0.29 27.05
C PHE A 170 -2.84 -1.37 27.98
N GLU A 171 -2.07 -0.99 29.01
CA GLU A 171 -1.53 -1.91 30.01
C GLU A 171 -2.62 -2.74 30.70
N ARG A 172 -3.76 -2.13 31.05
CA ARG A 172 -4.89 -2.83 31.65
C ARG A 172 -5.47 -3.89 30.70
N VAL A 173 -5.83 -3.49 29.48
CA VAL A 173 -6.42 -4.41 28.49
C VAL A 173 -5.46 -5.55 28.17
N THR A 174 -4.17 -5.26 28.01
CA THR A 174 -3.14 -6.28 27.78
C THR A 174 -3.01 -7.25 28.95
N LYS A 175 -3.04 -6.76 30.19
CA LYS A 175 -2.96 -7.61 31.39
C LYS A 175 -4.18 -8.51 31.51
N ASP A 176 -5.37 -7.95 31.34
CA ASP A 176 -6.65 -8.66 31.52
C ASP A 176 -6.83 -9.77 30.47
N LEU A 177 -6.38 -9.54 29.23
CA LEU A 177 -6.56 -10.47 28.11
C LEU A 177 -5.36 -11.39 27.86
N LYS A 178 -4.28 -11.30 28.65
CA LYS A 178 -3.02 -12.03 28.38
C LYS A 178 -3.22 -13.54 28.25
N VAL A 179 -3.96 -14.15 29.18
CA VAL A 179 -4.20 -15.60 29.18
C VAL A 179 -5.16 -15.99 28.06
N THR A 180 -6.27 -15.25 27.90
CA THR A 180 -7.24 -15.44 26.82
C THR A 180 -6.58 -15.40 25.45
N ARG A 181 -5.62 -14.47 25.26
CA ARG A 181 -4.85 -14.33 24.03
C ARG A 181 -4.12 -15.62 23.68
N VAL A 182 -3.34 -16.18 24.61
CA VAL A 182 -2.56 -17.41 24.38
C VAL A 182 -3.47 -18.56 23.92
N PHE A 183 -4.56 -18.81 24.64
CA PHE A 183 -5.52 -19.85 24.24
C PHE A 183 -6.16 -19.57 22.88
N SER A 184 -6.58 -18.32 22.63
CA SER A 184 -7.17 -17.96 21.34
C SER A 184 -6.19 -18.13 20.17
N THR A 185 -4.92 -17.76 20.36
CA THR A 185 -3.88 -17.92 19.34
C THR A 185 -3.63 -19.40 19.02
N LEU A 186 -3.52 -20.25 20.04
CA LEU A 186 -3.38 -21.70 19.85
C LEU A 186 -4.57 -22.30 19.09
N VAL A 187 -5.80 -21.89 19.41
CA VAL A 187 -7.00 -22.35 18.70
C VAL A 187 -6.96 -21.93 17.23
N GLU A 188 -6.55 -20.69 16.93
CA GLU A 188 -6.43 -20.24 15.54
C GLU A 188 -5.29 -20.96 14.77
N GLU A 189 -4.17 -21.28 15.43
CA GLU A 189 -3.13 -22.13 14.85
C GLU A 189 -3.65 -23.54 14.53
N MET A 190 -4.40 -24.16 15.46
CA MET A 190 -5.00 -25.49 15.25
C MET A 190 -6.02 -25.50 14.11
N LYS A 191 -6.84 -24.45 13.98
CA LYS A 191 -7.76 -24.27 12.86
C LYS A 191 -7.01 -24.14 11.54
N ALA A 192 -5.94 -23.35 11.51
CA ALA A 192 -5.14 -23.13 10.30
C ALA A 192 -4.44 -24.41 9.80
N ILE A 193 -4.10 -25.34 10.71
CA ILE A 193 -3.54 -26.64 10.35
C ILE A 193 -4.61 -27.62 9.82
N GLY A 194 -5.88 -27.40 10.20
CA GLY A 194 -7.01 -28.28 9.90
C GLY A 194 -7.24 -29.38 10.95
N ARG A 195 -6.88 -29.14 12.22
CA ARG A 195 -7.04 -30.12 13.32
C ARG A 195 -8.37 -30.00 14.10
N VAL A 196 -9.27 -29.11 13.66
CA VAL A 196 -10.54 -28.81 14.36
C VAL A 196 -11.72 -29.10 13.43
N GLU A 197 -11.93 -30.37 13.11
CA GLU A 197 -13.24 -30.89 12.72
C GLU A 197 -13.59 -32.06 13.64
N ASP A 198 -14.89 -32.20 13.91
CA ASP A 198 -15.57 -32.93 15.00
C ASP A 198 -14.89 -34.21 15.54
N ASP A 199 -15.02 -34.36 16.87
CA ASP A 199 -14.58 -35.48 17.73
C ASP A 199 -15.30 -36.81 17.43
N SER A 200 -15.78 -37.04 16.20
CA SER A 200 -16.60 -38.21 15.83
C SER A 200 -16.12 -39.06 14.67
N THR A 201 -14.93 -38.85 14.11
CA THR A 201 -14.27 -39.87 13.27
C THR A 201 -12.76 -39.66 13.23
N TYR A 202 -12.02 -40.52 13.93
CA TYR A 202 -10.62 -40.85 13.57
C TYR A 202 -10.63 -41.53 12.19
N THR A 203 -10.80 -40.75 11.14
CA THR A 203 -10.38 -41.14 9.80
C THR A 203 -9.12 -40.35 9.53
N ASP A 204 -7.99 -41.05 9.59
CA ASP A 204 -6.73 -40.69 8.96
C ASP A 204 -7.07 -39.93 7.67
N VAL A 205 -6.88 -38.60 7.68
CA VAL A 205 -7.37 -37.73 6.60
C VAL A 205 -6.64 -38.20 5.36
N MET A 206 -7.35 -38.96 4.53
CA MET A 206 -6.87 -39.54 3.28
C MET A 206 -6.52 -38.39 2.35
N VAL A 207 -5.32 -37.84 2.52
CA VAL A 207 -4.69 -36.92 1.58
C VAL A 207 -4.77 -37.63 0.24
N PRO A 208 -5.37 -37.01 -0.80
CA PRO A 208 -5.56 -37.68 -2.09
C PRO A 208 -4.25 -38.32 -2.54
N VAL A 209 -4.30 -39.58 -2.99
CA VAL A 209 -3.11 -40.41 -3.33
C VAL A 209 -2.10 -39.70 -4.26
N ALA A 210 -2.55 -38.71 -5.04
CA ALA A 210 -1.69 -37.87 -5.88
C ALA A 210 -0.81 -36.86 -5.10
N HIS A 211 -1.24 -36.39 -3.94
CA HIS A 211 -0.51 -35.43 -3.10
C HIS A 211 0.60 -36.10 -2.27
N SER A 212 0.40 -37.34 -1.81
CA SER A 212 1.40 -38.09 -1.05
C SER A 212 2.57 -38.61 -1.90
N GLN A 213 2.44 -38.63 -3.23
CA GLN A 213 3.49 -39.07 -4.14
C GLN A 213 4.36 -37.95 -4.73
N ARG A 214 4.05 -36.67 -4.52
CA ARG A 214 4.87 -35.55 -5.03
C ARG A 214 5.66 -34.87 -3.93
N SER A 215 6.66 -34.08 -4.31
CA SER A 215 7.30 -33.16 -3.36
C SER A 215 6.28 -32.11 -2.87
N PRO A 216 6.25 -31.80 -1.56
CA PRO A 216 5.47 -30.68 -1.06
C PRO A 216 6.00 -29.36 -1.62
N VAL A 217 5.13 -28.38 -1.81
CA VAL A 217 5.47 -27.07 -2.35
C VAL A 217 5.45 -26.04 -1.22
N PHE A 218 6.56 -25.32 -1.07
CA PHE A 218 6.66 -24.15 -0.21
C PHE A 218 6.68 -22.88 -1.06
N LEU A 219 5.55 -22.19 -1.10
CA LEU A 219 5.38 -20.94 -1.83
C LEU A 219 5.65 -19.73 -0.91
N LEU A 220 6.73 -19.02 -1.19
CA LEU A 220 7.11 -17.77 -0.56
C LEU A 220 6.52 -16.59 -1.36
N MET A 221 5.49 -15.94 -0.82
CA MET A 221 4.99 -14.68 -1.35
C MET A 221 5.75 -13.51 -0.70
N GLY A 222 6.44 -12.72 -1.50
CA GLY A 222 7.26 -11.58 -1.07
C GLY A 222 6.87 -10.28 -1.74
N GLY A 223 7.18 -9.17 -1.09
CA GLY A 223 6.82 -7.84 -1.59
C GLY A 223 6.49 -6.87 -0.46
N GLY A 224 6.86 -5.61 -0.66
CA GLY A 224 6.61 -4.57 0.32
C GLY A 224 5.12 -4.42 0.68
N MET A 225 4.84 -3.83 1.84
CA MET A 225 3.47 -3.64 2.31
C MET A 225 2.69 -2.79 1.29
N GLY A 226 1.47 -3.19 0.91
CA GLY A 226 0.68 -2.49 -0.11
C GLY A 226 1.10 -2.76 -1.57
N ALA A 227 2.05 -3.67 -1.82
CA ALA A 227 2.48 -4.03 -3.19
C ALA A 227 1.43 -4.79 -4.02
N GLY A 228 0.31 -5.23 -3.44
CA GLY A 228 -0.72 -5.99 -4.16
C GLY A 228 -0.52 -7.52 -4.18
N LYS A 229 0.20 -8.07 -3.19
CA LYS A 229 0.44 -9.52 -3.05
C LYS A 229 -0.82 -10.36 -3.12
N SER A 230 -1.87 -9.97 -2.40
CA SER A 230 -3.14 -10.69 -2.38
C SER A 230 -3.82 -10.75 -3.74
N THR A 231 -3.59 -9.78 -4.64
CA THR A 231 -4.10 -9.82 -6.01
C THR A 231 -3.38 -10.90 -6.82
N VAL A 232 -2.06 -10.93 -6.75
CA VAL A 232 -1.23 -11.94 -7.43
C VAL A 232 -1.50 -13.35 -6.90
N LEU A 233 -1.60 -13.50 -5.58
CA LEU A 233 -1.88 -14.79 -4.94
C LEU A 233 -3.22 -15.37 -5.41
N LYS A 234 -4.27 -14.54 -5.54
CA LYS A 234 -5.57 -14.99 -6.06
C LYS A 234 -5.48 -15.59 -7.45
N ASP A 235 -4.60 -15.09 -8.31
CA ASP A 235 -4.44 -15.60 -9.66
C ASP A 235 -3.56 -16.87 -9.68
N ILE A 236 -2.52 -16.92 -8.85
CA ILE A 236 -1.69 -18.11 -8.68
C ILE A 236 -2.50 -19.29 -8.14
N LEU A 237 -3.39 -19.05 -7.16
CA LEU A 237 -4.20 -20.11 -6.59
C LEU A 237 -5.23 -20.71 -7.59
N LYS A 238 -5.47 -20.04 -8.73
CA LYS A 238 -6.29 -20.57 -9.84
C LYS A 238 -5.49 -21.40 -10.84
N GLU A 239 -4.16 -21.40 -10.76
CA GLU A 239 -3.31 -22.20 -11.66
C GLU A 239 -3.58 -23.70 -11.45
N SER A 240 -3.33 -24.51 -12.48
CA SER A 240 -3.69 -25.94 -12.50
C SER A 240 -3.18 -26.72 -11.29
N PHE A 241 -1.97 -26.42 -10.83
CA PHE A 241 -1.40 -27.02 -9.62
C PHE A 241 -2.21 -26.67 -8.36
N TRP A 242 -2.45 -25.37 -8.14
CA TRP A 242 -3.10 -24.88 -6.93
C TRP A 242 -4.61 -25.11 -6.91
N GLY A 243 -5.27 -25.23 -8.06
CA GLY A 243 -6.69 -25.52 -8.15
C GLY A 243 -7.10 -26.80 -7.40
N GLY A 244 -6.19 -27.78 -7.25
CA GLY A 244 -6.39 -28.97 -6.43
C GLY A 244 -5.63 -28.98 -5.09
N ALA A 245 -4.49 -28.28 -4.99
CA ALA A 245 -3.64 -28.29 -3.80
C ALA A 245 -4.03 -27.22 -2.76
N ALA A 246 -4.61 -26.09 -3.18
CA ALA A 246 -4.84 -24.94 -2.32
C ALA A 246 -5.79 -25.23 -1.14
N ALA A 247 -6.76 -26.12 -1.33
CA ALA A 247 -7.69 -26.52 -0.26
C ALA A 247 -7.00 -27.22 0.92
N ASN A 248 -5.86 -27.88 0.66
CA ASN A 248 -5.10 -28.62 1.66
C ASN A 248 -3.80 -27.90 2.06
N ALA A 249 -3.50 -26.76 1.46
CA ALA A 249 -2.30 -25.98 1.75
C ALA A 249 -2.48 -25.16 3.03
N VAL A 250 -1.43 -25.08 3.84
CA VAL A 250 -1.42 -24.23 5.03
C VAL A 250 -1.02 -22.82 4.61
N VAL A 251 -1.92 -21.85 4.82
CA VAL A 251 -1.64 -20.43 4.55
C VAL A 251 -1.12 -19.77 5.83
N VAL A 252 0.11 -19.26 5.77
CA VAL A 252 0.78 -18.58 6.88
C VAL A 252 0.81 -17.09 6.60
N GLU A 253 -0.04 -16.32 7.27
CA GLU A 253 -0.11 -14.85 7.20
C GLU A 253 -0.13 -14.26 8.61
N ALA A 254 0.93 -13.53 8.99
CA ALA A 254 0.98 -12.90 10.32
C ALA A 254 -0.13 -11.86 10.54
N ASP A 255 -0.58 -11.17 9.48
CA ASP A 255 -1.66 -10.19 9.58
C ASP A 255 -3.01 -10.85 9.88
N ALA A 256 -3.26 -12.10 9.46
CA ALA A 256 -4.48 -12.84 9.80
C ALA A 256 -4.59 -13.10 11.31
N PHE A 257 -3.47 -13.45 11.96
CA PHE A 257 -3.40 -13.61 13.42
C PHE A 257 -3.58 -12.29 14.18
N LYS A 258 -3.27 -11.13 13.58
CA LYS A 258 -3.56 -9.83 14.21
C LYS A 258 -5.06 -9.55 14.24
N GLU A 259 -5.77 -9.93 13.19
CA GLU A 259 -7.22 -9.70 13.08
C GLU A 259 -8.03 -10.57 14.04
N THR A 260 -7.49 -11.73 14.42
CA THR A 260 -8.08 -12.63 15.42
C THR A 260 -7.64 -12.34 16.86
N ASP A 261 -6.55 -11.58 17.04
CA ASP A 261 -6.03 -11.22 18.36
C ASP A 261 -7.07 -10.46 19.21
N VAL A 262 -7.37 -11.02 20.39
CA VAL A 262 -8.37 -10.49 21.31
C VAL A 262 -8.03 -9.09 21.84
N ILE A 263 -6.75 -8.76 22.00
CA ILE A 263 -6.30 -7.42 22.42
C ILE A 263 -6.50 -6.44 21.26
N TYR A 264 -6.15 -6.83 20.03
CA TYR A 264 -6.36 -6.01 18.85
C TYR A 264 -7.84 -5.68 18.68
N ARG A 265 -8.73 -6.69 18.72
CA ARG A 265 -10.18 -6.50 18.63
C ARG A 265 -10.74 -5.62 19.76
N ALA A 266 -10.29 -5.82 20.99
CA ALA A 266 -10.76 -5.05 22.15
C ALA A 266 -10.35 -3.57 22.09
N LEU A 267 -9.19 -3.26 21.50
CA LEU A 267 -8.72 -1.88 21.33
C LEU A 267 -9.30 -1.22 20.08
N ALA A 268 -9.42 -1.95 18.96
CA ALA A 268 -9.97 -1.45 17.70
C ALA A 268 -11.49 -1.16 17.78
N SER A 269 -12.25 -1.95 18.53
CA SER A 269 -13.70 -1.79 18.70
C SER A 269 -14.12 -0.53 19.48
N ARG A 270 -13.20 0.13 20.19
CA ARG A 270 -13.49 1.32 21.02
C ARG A 270 -13.49 2.65 20.26
N GLY A 271 -13.39 2.64 18.93
CA GLY A 271 -13.54 3.84 18.09
C GLY A 271 -12.38 4.84 18.14
N HIS A 272 -11.29 4.55 18.87
CA HIS A 272 -10.16 5.47 19.01
C HIS A 272 -9.20 5.38 17.81
N HIS A 273 -9.53 6.07 16.72
CA HIS A 273 -8.74 6.04 15.48
C HIS A 273 -7.32 6.59 15.63
N HIS A 274 -7.09 7.48 16.60
CA HIS A 274 -5.76 8.01 16.94
C HIS A 274 -4.77 6.94 17.45
N ASP A 275 -5.28 5.80 17.92
CA ASP A 275 -4.48 4.75 18.55
C ASP A 275 -4.18 3.58 17.58
N MET A 276 -4.72 3.62 16.35
CA MET A 276 -4.72 2.50 15.40
C MET A 276 -3.32 1.93 15.13
N LEU A 277 -2.32 2.81 14.92
CA LEU A 277 -0.93 2.39 14.69
C LEU A 277 -0.33 1.68 15.92
N GLN A 278 -0.57 2.23 17.11
CA GLN A 278 -0.02 1.71 18.36
C GLN A 278 -0.66 0.37 18.74
N THR A 279 -1.97 0.24 18.48
CA THR A 279 -2.69 -1.03 18.65
C THR A 279 -2.14 -2.12 17.73
N ALA A 280 -1.88 -1.80 16.45
CA ALA A 280 -1.31 -2.76 15.50
C ALA A 280 0.12 -3.20 15.88
N GLU A 281 0.93 -2.29 16.42
CA GLU A 281 2.30 -2.57 16.86
C GLU A 281 2.36 -3.41 18.13
N LEU A 282 1.44 -3.17 19.08
CA LEU A 282 1.34 -3.93 20.32
C LEU A 282 1.17 -5.43 20.08
N VAL A 283 0.43 -5.80 19.03
CA VAL A 283 0.15 -7.20 18.69
C VAL A 283 1.10 -7.77 17.65
N HIS A 284 2.05 -6.97 17.14
CA HIS A 284 2.86 -7.39 16.02
C HIS A 284 3.72 -8.62 16.32
N GLN A 285 4.42 -8.62 17.47
CA GLN A 285 5.34 -9.69 17.80
C GLN A 285 4.62 -11.03 17.98
N SER A 286 3.53 -11.06 18.74
CA SER A 286 2.80 -12.32 18.97
C SER A 286 2.21 -12.89 17.70
N SER A 287 1.73 -12.05 16.78
CA SER A 287 1.18 -12.52 15.52
C SER A 287 2.28 -13.05 14.59
N THR A 288 3.48 -12.46 14.66
CA THR A 288 4.68 -12.98 13.99
C THR A 288 5.12 -14.32 14.60
N ASP A 289 5.09 -14.44 15.93
CA ASP A 289 5.44 -15.69 16.63
C ASP A 289 4.45 -16.81 16.28
N ALA A 290 3.15 -16.51 16.28
CA ALA A 290 2.09 -17.47 15.91
C ALA A 290 2.22 -17.94 14.46
N ALA A 291 2.48 -17.02 13.52
CA ALA A 291 2.74 -17.38 12.14
C ALA A 291 4.01 -18.24 11.99
N SER A 292 5.05 -17.96 12.78
CA SER A 292 6.30 -18.75 12.77
C SER A 292 6.10 -20.15 13.36
N SER A 293 5.29 -20.28 14.42
CA SER A 293 4.86 -21.55 15.02
C SER A 293 4.09 -22.41 14.01
N LEU A 294 3.11 -21.80 13.33
CA LEU A 294 2.34 -22.45 12.27
C LEU A 294 3.23 -22.91 11.12
N LEU A 295 4.18 -22.06 10.69
CA LEU A 295 5.10 -22.34 9.59
C LEU A 295 5.97 -23.56 9.85
N VAL A 296 6.67 -23.59 11.00
CA VAL A 296 7.59 -24.70 11.32
C VAL A 296 6.81 -26.01 11.50
N THR A 297 5.63 -25.95 12.11
CA THR A 297 4.75 -27.11 12.27
C THR A 297 4.32 -27.67 10.91
N ALA A 298 3.81 -26.83 10.01
CA ALA A 298 3.35 -27.25 8.70
C ALA A 298 4.47 -27.81 7.81
N LEU A 299 5.67 -27.22 7.87
CA LEU A 299 6.83 -27.70 7.13
C LEU A 299 7.38 -29.03 7.69
N ASN A 300 7.42 -29.19 9.02
CA ASN A 300 7.77 -30.48 9.64
C ASN A 300 6.76 -31.59 9.30
N GLU A 301 5.49 -31.26 9.06
CA GLU A 301 4.48 -32.22 8.61
C GLU A 301 4.56 -32.55 7.10
N GLY A 302 5.43 -31.88 6.35
CA GLY A 302 5.55 -32.07 4.90
C GLY A 302 4.33 -31.57 4.12
N ARG A 303 3.62 -30.56 4.64
CA ARG A 303 2.46 -29.95 3.99
C ARG A 303 2.90 -29.01 2.86
N ASP A 304 1.99 -28.77 1.91
CA ASP A 304 2.11 -27.58 1.07
C ASP A 304 1.86 -26.34 1.91
N VAL A 305 2.72 -25.34 1.77
CA VAL A 305 2.68 -24.12 2.58
C VAL A 305 2.72 -22.91 1.65
N VAL A 306 1.82 -21.96 1.89
CA VAL A 306 1.85 -20.63 1.30
C VAL A 306 2.18 -19.63 2.39
N MET A 307 3.35 -19.03 2.36
CA MET A 307 3.77 -18.02 3.32
C MET A 307 3.63 -16.63 2.70
N ASP A 308 2.69 -15.83 3.23
CA ASP A 308 2.51 -14.42 2.87
C ASP A 308 3.30 -13.54 3.82
N GLY A 309 4.44 -13.03 3.34
CA GLY A 309 5.33 -12.16 4.08
C GLY A 309 5.79 -10.95 3.25
N THR A 310 6.47 -10.01 3.91
CA THR A 310 7.18 -8.96 3.15
C THR A 310 8.48 -9.49 2.55
N LEU A 311 9.07 -10.53 3.16
CA LEU A 311 10.40 -11.07 2.87
C LEU A 311 11.50 -9.99 2.86
N SER A 312 11.30 -8.95 3.68
CA SER A 312 12.20 -7.80 3.74
C SER A 312 13.42 -8.03 4.62
N TRP A 313 13.43 -9.08 5.44
CA TRP A 313 14.51 -9.36 6.38
C TRP A 313 15.27 -10.60 5.94
N GLU A 314 16.43 -10.38 5.34
CA GLU A 314 17.19 -11.41 4.63
C GLU A 314 17.61 -12.59 5.50
N PRO A 315 18.18 -12.42 6.72
CA PRO A 315 18.58 -13.56 7.54
C PRO A 315 17.42 -14.51 7.86
N PHE A 316 16.23 -13.97 8.13
CA PHE A 316 15.03 -14.76 8.36
C PHE A 316 14.65 -15.58 7.13
N VAL A 317 14.63 -14.97 5.94
CA VAL A 317 14.27 -15.66 4.70
C VAL A 317 15.28 -16.77 4.37
N GLU A 318 16.57 -16.49 4.48
CA GLU A 318 17.62 -17.47 4.21
C GLU A 318 17.56 -18.67 5.16
N GLN A 319 17.44 -18.41 6.47
CA GLN A 319 17.30 -19.47 7.47
C GLN A 319 16.01 -20.28 7.24
N THR A 320 14.92 -19.64 6.81
CA THR A 320 13.65 -20.31 6.51
C THR A 320 13.75 -21.20 5.29
N ILE A 321 14.41 -20.75 4.22
CA ILE A 321 14.69 -21.57 3.03
C ILE A 321 15.60 -22.76 3.43
N ALA A 322 16.65 -22.52 4.22
CA ALA A 322 17.54 -23.57 4.68
C ALA A 322 16.82 -24.62 5.54
N MET A 323 15.91 -24.19 6.42
CA MET A 323 15.03 -25.08 7.17
C MET A 323 14.14 -25.89 6.22
N ALA A 324 13.40 -25.23 5.32
CA ALA A 324 12.50 -25.89 4.37
C ALA A 324 13.21 -26.91 3.44
N ARG A 325 14.49 -26.68 3.13
CA ARG A 325 15.32 -27.67 2.41
C ARG A 325 15.66 -28.90 3.25
N ASN A 326 15.67 -28.80 4.58
CA ASN A 326 16.14 -29.84 5.49
C ASN A 326 15.04 -30.52 6.33
N VAL A 327 13.81 -30.00 6.38
CA VAL A 327 12.70 -30.57 7.17
C VAL A 327 12.33 -32.02 6.80
N HIS A 328 12.70 -32.47 5.59
CA HIS A 328 12.53 -33.85 5.17
C HIS A 328 13.54 -34.83 5.82
N LYS A 329 14.61 -34.31 6.44
CA LYS A 329 15.66 -35.08 7.14
C LYS A 329 15.68 -34.85 8.65
N HIS A 330 15.22 -33.70 9.11
CA HIS A 330 15.31 -33.31 10.51
C HIS A 330 14.08 -32.52 10.94
N GLN A 331 13.65 -32.70 12.18
CA GLN A 331 12.67 -31.83 12.84
C GLN A 331 13.28 -30.49 13.24
N TYR A 332 12.49 -29.43 13.11
CA TYR A 332 12.84 -28.07 13.57
C TYR A 332 11.83 -27.54 14.59
N ARG A 333 12.25 -26.56 15.39
CA ARG A 333 11.37 -25.74 16.24
C ARG A 333 11.73 -24.26 16.08
N MET A 334 10.87 -23.38 16.58
CA MET A 334 11.21 -21.96 16.66
C MET A 334 12.45 -21.74 17.51
N GLY A 335 13.40 -20.97 16.97
CA GLY A 335 14.53 -20.44 17.71
C GLY A 335 14.17 -19.18 18.47
N VAL A 336 15.18 -18.54 19.05
CA VAL A 336 15.03 -17.31 19.85
C VAL A 336 14.67 -16.06 19.02
N GLY A 337 14.75 -16.14 17.70
CA GLY A 337 14.54 -15.04 16.77
C GLY A 337 15.72 -14.06 16.75
N TYR A 338 15.42 -12.79 16.52
CA TYR A 338 16.37 -11.68 16.63
C TYR A 338 16.31 -11.07 18.03
N LYS A 339 17.43 -11.09 18.75
CA LYS A 339 17.60 -10.49 20.07
C LYS A 339 18.88 -9.69 20.14
N VAL A 340 18.83 -8.58 20.86
CA VAL A 340 20.00 -7.79 21.22
C VAL A 340 20.10 -7.85 22.74
N ASP A 341 21.18 -8.43 23.24
CA ASP A 341 21.45 -8.55 24.66
C ASP A 341 21.91 -7.20 25.25
N GLU A 342 21.94 -7.10 26.59
CA GLU A 342 22.28 -5.86 27.30
C GLU A 342 23.69 -5.35 27.00
N ASP A 343 24.60 -6.25 26.64
CA ASP A 343 25.98 -5.96 26.22
C ASP A 343 26.09 -5.54 24.74
N GLY A 344 24.98 -5.54 24.00
CA GLY A 344 24.91 -5.25 22.57
C GLY A 344 25.18 -6.46 21.67
N THR A 345 25.37 -7.65 22.22
CA THR A 345 25.54 -8.89 21.44
C THR A 345 24.24 -9.20 20.69
N ILE A 346 24.35 -9.46 19.39
CA ILE A 346 23.20 -9.80 18.53
C ILE A 346 23.12 -11.33 18.39
N ILE A 347 22.01 -11.90 18.84
CA ILE A 347 21.65 -13.29 18.60
C ILE A 347 20.55 -13.31 17.54
N GLU A 348 20.80 -13.99 16.42
CA GLU A 348 19.84 -14.09 15.32
C GLU A 348 19.69 -15.54 14.86
N ASN A 349 18.75 -16.25 15.47
CA ASN A 349 18.46 -17.64 15.17
C ASN A 349 16.95 -17.90 15.17
N TYR A 350 16.36 -18.08 13.99
CA TYR A 350 14.93 -18.25 13.83
C TYR A 350 14.47 -19.70 13.94
N TRP A 351 15.34 -20.67 13.64
CA TRP A 351 14.99 -22.08 13.57
C TRP A 351 16.06 -22.96 14.22
N GLU A 352 15.64 -23.79 15.16
CA GLU A 352 16.52 -24.73 15.85
C GLU A 352 16.20 -26.15 15.42
N GLN A 353 17.23 -26.90 15.01
CA GLN A 353 17.10 -28.32 14.76
C GLN A 353 16.89 -29.07 16.08
N VAL A 354 15.92 -30.00 16.11
CA VAL A 354 15.64 -30.86 17.25
C VAL A 354 16.43 -32.16 17.10
N GLN A 355 17.13 -32.59 18.15
CA GLN A 355 17.77 -33.91 18.17
C GLN A 355 16.69 -34.99 18.24
N GLU A 356 16.51 -35.75 17.15
CA GLU A 356 15.62 -36.91 17.16
C GLU A 356 16.28 -38.06 17.95
N GLN A 357 15.52 -38.65 18.89
CA GLN A 357 15.83 -40.00 19.36
C GLN A 357 15.63 -40.95 18.17
N GLN A 358 16.58 -41.86 17.94
CA GLN A 358 16.69 -42.75 16.76
C GLN A 358 15.54 -43.77 16.57
N ASN A 359 14.33 -43.50 17.03
CA ASN A 359 13.19 -44.40 16.98
C ASN A 359 11.96 -43.67 16.43
N ALA A 360 11.83 -43.61 15.10
CA ALA A 360 10.54 -43.55 14.40
C ALA A 360 10.78 -43.91 12.93
N ASP A 361 9.89 -44.72 12.37
CA ASP A 361 9.85 -45.10 10.95
C ASP A 361 10.31 -43.95 10.05
N GLN A 362 11.35 -44.21 9.25
CA GLN A 362 11.79 -43.32 8.18
C GLN A 362 10.68 -43.25 7.12
N THR A 363 9.62 -42.51 7.41
CA THR A 363 8.70 -42.03 6.38
C THR A 363 9.57 -41.32 5.36
N HIS A 364 9.65 -41.86 4.14
CA HIS A 364 10.43 -41.29 3.02
C HIS A 364 9.83 -39.94 2.60
N ARG A 365 10.01 -38.91 3.44
CA ARG A 365 9.54 -37.55 3.19
C ARG A 365 10.34 -36.96 2.06
N LYS A 366 9.64 -36.39 1.08
CA LYS A 366 10.27 -35.77 -0.07
C LYS A 366 10.74 -34.36 0.26
N PRO A 367 11.86 -33.89 -0.31
CA PRO A 367 12.29 -32.51 -0.15
C PRO A 367 11.26 -31.55 -0.74
N ASN A 368 11.09 -30.39 -0.10
CA ASN A 368 10.21 -29.34 -0.58
C ASN A 368 10.73 -28.74 -1.90
N ARG A 369 9.81 -28.56 -2.86
CA ARG A 369 10.00 -27.62 -3.96
C ARG A 369 9.68 -26.22 -3.46
N ILE A 370 10.62 -25.30 -3.55
CA ILE A 370 10.49 -23.93 -3.05
C ILE A 370 10.26 -22.98 -4.22
N GLU A 371 9.13 -22.28 -4.18
CA GLU A 371 8.73 -21.29 -5.18
C GLU A 371 8.71 -19.90 -4.55
N LEU A 372 9.33 -18.93 -5.19
CA LEU A 372 9.29 -17.52 -4.80
C LEU A 372 8.40 -16.73 -5.75
N VAL A 373 7.47 -15.96 -5.20
CA VAL A 373 6.69 -15.00 -5.96
C VAL A 373 6.87 -13.63 -5.34
N GLY A 374 7.64 -12.79 -6.02
CA GLY A 374 7.82 -11.40 -5.68
C GLY A 374 6.74 -10.52 -6.30
N VAL A 375 6.33 -9.49 -5.56
CA VAL A 375 5.42 -8.46 -6.05
C VAL A 375 5.99 -7.08 -5.76
N VAL A 376 6.12 -6.27 -6.80
CA VAL A 376 6.63 -4.90 -6.74
C VAL A 376 5.64 -3.91 -7.36
N CYS A 377 5.74 -2.67 -6.90
CA CYS A 377 5.06 -1.52 -7.48
C CYS A 377 5.81 -0.25 -7.10
N ASP A 378 5.44 0.86 -7.71
CA ASP A 378 5.96 2.17 -7.33
C ASP A 378 5.64 2.43 -5.85
N ALA A 379 6.63 2.96 -5.13
CA ALA A 379 6.55 3.11 -3.69
C ALA A 379 5.39 4.04 -3.25
N TYR A 380 5.12 5.12 -4.00
CA TYR A 380 4.01 6.03 -3.67
C TYR A 380 2.63 5.34 -3.82
N LEU A 381 2.45 4.47 -4.82
CA LEU A 381 1.22 3.67 -4.98
C LEU A 381 1.00 2.78 -3.77
N ALA A 382 2.07 2.13 -3.28
CA ALA A 382 1.98 1.33 -2.08
C ALA A 382 1.56 2.16 -0.87
N VAL A 383 2.13 3.36 -0.69
CA VAL A 383 1.77 4.26 0.42
C VAL A 383 0.31 4.68 0.34
N VAL A 384 -0.15 5.12 -0.83
CA VAL A 384 -1.56 5.49 -1.07
C VAL A 384 -2.48 4.30 -0.76
N ARG A 385 -2.17 3.10 -1.24
CA ARG A 385 -2.91 1.86 -0.94
C ARG A 385 -2.91 1.55 0.57
N GLY A 386 -1.78 1.76 1.24
CA GLY A 386 -1.64 1.56 2.68
C GLY A 386 -2.54 2.50 3.49
N ILE A 387 -2.57 3.78 3.12
CA ILE A 387 -3.42 4.80 3.76
C ILE A 387 -4.91 4.52 3.48
N ARG A 388 -5.29 4.21 2.24
CA ARG A 388 -6.67 3.83 1.89
C ARG A 388 -7.12 2.60 2.67
N ARG A 389 -6.27 1.58 2.78
CA ARG A 389 -6.53 0.38 3.58
C ARG A 389 -6.75 0.72 5.05
N ALA A 390 -6.00 1.67 5.61
CA ALA A 390 -6.20 2.14 6.97
C ALA A 390 -7.58 2.80 7.16
N ILE A 391 -8.04 3.56 6.17
CA ILE A 391 -9.37 4.20 6.21
C ILE A 391 -10.48 3.15 6.13
N MET A 392 -10.41 2.28 5.12
CA MET A 392 -11.47 1.33 4.77
C MET A 392 -11.57 0.17 5.76
N VAL A 393 -10.45 -0.47 6.10
CA VAL A 393 -10.43 -1.70 6.92
C VAL A 393 -9.70 -1.52 8.26
N LYS A 394 -9.41 -0.28 8.66
CA LYS A 394 -8.79 0.06 9.96
C LYS A 394 -7.42 -0.58 10.20
N ARG A 395 -6.67 -0.88 9.12
CA ARG A 395 -5.31 -1.43 9.18
C ARG A 395 -4.28 -0.40 8.76
N ALA A 396 -3.75 0.34 9.74
CA ALA A 396 -2.71 1.33 9.52
C ALA A 396 -1.31 0.74 9.56
N VAL A 397 -0.42 1.32 8.76
CA VAL A 397 1.01 1.00 8.71
C VAL A 397 1.76 2.32 8.69
N ARG A 398 2.89 2.40 9.41
CA ARG A 398 3.77 3.57 9.31
C ARG A 398 4.39 3.64 7.91
N VAL A 399 4.27 4.78 7.24
CA VAL A 399 4.81 5.00 5.89
C VAL A 399 6.31 4.66 5.82
N LYS A 400 7.11 5.12 6.79
CA LYS A 400 8.54 4.79 6.89
C LYS A 400 8.80 3.28 6.92
N SER A 401 8.04 2.52 7.71
CA SER A 401 8.16 1.06 7.78
C SER A 401 7.75 0.39 6.47
N GLN A 402 6.71 0.90 5.83
CA GLN A 402 6.25 0.45 4.53
C GLN A 402 7.34 0.67 3.46
N LEU A 403 7.88 1.88 3.32
CA LEU A 403 8.96 2.19 2.38
C LEU A 403 10.22 1.33 2.65
N LYS A 404 10.60 1.17 3.93
CA LYS A 404 11.72 0.28 4.31
C LYS A 404 11.47 -1.16 3.86
N SER A 405 10.26 -1.68 4.01
CA SER A 405 9.92 -3.05 3.58
C SER A 405 10.08 -3.25 2.07
N HIS A 406 9.68 -2.25 1.28
CA HIS A 406 9.83 -2.23 -0.18
C HIS A 406 11.31 -2.22 -0.57
N LYS A 407 12.09 -1.30 0.00
CA LYS A 407 13.52 -1.17 -0.26
C LYS A 407 14.25 -2.49 0.00
N MET A 408 14.09 -3.03 1.21
CA MET A 408 14.84 -4.23 1.62
C MET A 408 14.43 -5.47 0.82
N PHE A 409 13.13 -5.65 0.52
CA PHE A 409 12.69 -6.75 -0.35
C PHE A 409 13.29 -6.64 -1.75
N ALA A 410 13.19 -5.45 -2.36
CA ALA A 410 13.71 -5.22 -3.71
C ALA A 410 15.22 -5.45 -3.80
N SER A 411 15.98 -5.02 -2.78
CA SER A 411 17.42 -5.27 -2.68
C SER A 411 17.77 -6.76 -2.55
N ALA A 412 16.98 -7.54 -1.81
CA ALA A 412 17.28 -8.94 -1.52
C ALA A 412 16.75 -9.93 -2.58
N PHE A 413 15.74 -9.54 -3.37
CA PHE A 413 15.07 -10.40 -4.35
C PHE A 413 16.03 -11.17 -5.27
N PRO A 414 17.07 -10.54 -5.88
CA PRO A 414 18.01 -11.28 -6.74
C PRO A 414 18.75 -12.42 -6.03
N ARG A 415 19.08 -12.25 -4.74
CA ARG A 415 19.73 -13.28 -3.93
C ARG A 415 18.75 -14.40 -3.60
N TYR A 416 17.51 -14.08 -3.25
CA TYR A 416 16.48 -15.09 -3.00
C TYR A 416 16.24 -15.97 -4.22
N CYS A 417 16.27 -15.41 -5.44
CA CYS A 417 16.17 -16.19 -6.68
C CYS A 417 17.25 -17.26 -6.81
N GLN A 418 18.40 -17.14 -6.14
CA GLN A 418 19.47 -18.15 -6.17
C GLN A 418 19.23 -19.30 -5.19
N LEU A 419 18.37 -19.10 -4.18
CA LEU A 419 18.13 -20.06 -3.09
C LEU A 419 16.90 -20.97 -3.34
N VAL A 420 16.04 -20.57 -4.27
CA VAL A 420 14.76 -21.24 -4.58
C VAL A 420 14.80 -21.95 -5.93
N ASP A 421 13.91 -22.92 -6.12
CA ASP A 421 13.81 -23.68 -7.38
C ASP A 421 13.24 -22.77 -8.47
N ASN A 422 12.09 -22.15 -8.20
CA ASN A 422 11.40 -21.29 -9.15
C ASN A 422 11.18 -19.89 -8.55
N ALA A 423 11.29 -18.87 -9.39
CA ALA A 423 10.99 -17.50 -8.98
C ALA A 423 10.15 -16.78 -10.03
N ARG A 424 9.18 -15.97 -9.59
CA ARG A 424 8.39 -15.07 -10.45
C ARG A 424 8.35 -13.69 -9.81
N LEU A 425 8.37 -12.64 -10.61
CA LEU A 425 8.25 -11.26 -10.17
C LEU A 425 7.12 -10.59 -10.93
N TYR A 426 6.15 -10.05 -10.20
CA TYR A 426 5.01 -9.34 -10.75
C TYR A 426 5.08 -7.84 -10.43
N CYS A 427 4.75 -7.01 -11.41
CA CYS A 427 4.52 -5.58 -11.26
C CYS A 427 3.01 -5.31 -11.15
N THR A 428 2.60 -4.50 -10.17
CA THR A 428 1.18 -4.12 -9.96
C THR A 428 0.95 -2.63 -10.13
N ASN A 429 1.72 -1.97 -11.00
CA ASN A 429 1.57 -0.54 -11.24
C ASN A 429 0.21 -0.22 -11.87
N ALA A 430 -0.28 -1.02 -12.81
CA ALA A 430 -1.58 -0.81 -13.46
C ALA A 430 -2.73 -0.61 -12.43
N LEU A 431 -3.33 0.58 -12.42
CA LEU A 431 -4.46 0.91 -11.56
C LEU A 431 -5.69 0.11 -11.98
N GLY A 432 -6.12 -0.82 -11.12
CA GLY A 432 -7.27 -1.70 -11.40
C GLY A 432 -7.00 -2.76 -12.49
N GLY A 433 -5.80 -2.79 -13.08
CA GLY A 433 -5.41 -3.77 -14.09
C GLY A 433 -4.82 -5.06 -13.49
N PRO A 434 -4.65 -6.11 -14.31
CA PRO A 434 -4.05 -7.35 -13.87
C PRO A 434 -2.54 -7.16 -13.55
N PRO A 435 -1.97 -7.94 -12.61
CA PRO A 435 -0.54 -7.95 -12.38
C PRO A 435 0.25 -8.37 -13.63
N LYS A 436 1.32 -7.66 -13.97
CA LYS A 436 2.20 -7.99 -15.11
C LYS A 436 3.38 -8.83 -14.63
N LEU A 437 3.63 -10.00 -15.24
CA LEU A 437 4.84 -10.78 -14.97
C LEU A 437 6.03 -10.09 -15.66
N ILE A 438 7.06 -9.74 -14.88
CA ILE A 438 8.21 -8.93 -15.35
C ILE A 438 9.55 -9.65 -15.19
N ALA A 439 9.61 -10.72 -14.39
CA ALA A 439 10.75 -11.62 -14.37
C ALA A 439 10.33 -13.03 -13.95
N TRP A 440 11.03 -14.05 -14.45
CA TRP A 440 10.79 -15.43 -14.05
C TRP A 440 12.03 -16.32 -14.19
N LYS A 441 12.09 -17.35 -13.36
CA LYS A 441 13.11 -18.39 -13.28
C LYS A 441 12.41 -19.72 -13.08
N ASP A 442 12.86 -20.73 -13.82
CA ASP A 442 12.43 -22.12 -13.66
C ASP A 442 13.66 -23.02 -13.51
N GLY A 443 13.75 -23.78 -12.43
CA GLY A 443 14.89 -24.65 -12.11
C GLY A 443 16.24 -23.92 -12.06
N GLU A 444 17.29 -24.51 -12.63
CA GLU A 444 18.65 -23.94 -12.60
C GLU A 444 18.88 -22.79 -13.61
N ASN A 445 17.82 -22.34 -14.29
CA ASN A 445 17.95 -21.27 -15.28
C ASN A 445 18.28 -19.92 -14.62
N LYS A 446 18.92 -19.03 -15.40
CA LYS A 446 19.07 -17.63 -15.01
C LYS A 446 17.71 -16.94 -15.04
N LEU A 447 17.53 -15.91 -14.20
CA LEU A 447 16.33 -15.09 -14.18
C LEU A 447 16.15 -14.39 -15.54
N LEU A 448 15.07 -14.71 -16.24
CA LEU A 448 14.62 -14.02 -17.45
C LEU A 448 13.85 -12.77 -17.05
N ILE A 449 14.12 -11.65 -17.72
CA ILE A 449 13.71 -10.32 -17.29
C ILE A 449 13.11 -9.56 -18.46
N ASP A 450 11.98 -8.87 -18.23
CA ASP A 450 11.48 -7.79 -19.10
C ASP A 450 12.35 -6.53 -18.86
N PRO A 451 13.20 -6.12 -19.80
CA PRO A 451 14.18 -5.05 -19.59
C PRO A 451 13.55 -3.67 -19.39
N ASP A 452 12.32 -3.46 -19.88
CA ASP A 452 11.63 -2.19 -19.76
C ASP A 452 10.98 -2.06 -18.37
N GLU A 453 10.41 -3.15 -17.86
CA GLU A 453 9.64 -3.16 -16.62
C GLU A 453 10.47 -3.40 -15.36
N ILE A 454 11.61 -4.10 -15.47
CA ILE A 454 12.46 -4.44 -14.30
C ILE A 454 13.04 -3.21 -13.59
N LYS A 455 13.02 -2.05 -14.25
CA LYS A 455 13.41 -0.76 -13.67
C LYS A 455 12.65 -0.47 -12.39
N CYS A 456 11.39 -0.90 -12.27
CA CYS A 456 10.59 -0.75 -11.05
C CYS A 456 11.29 -1.38 -9.83
N LEU A 457 11.75 -2.64 -9.94
CA LEU A 457 12.50 -3.31 -8.87
C LEU A 457 13.79 -2.55 -8.52
N THR A 458 14.53 -2.12 -9.53
CA THR A 458 15.81 -1.41 -9.35
C THR A 458 15.61 -0.06 -8.67
N ASN A 459 14.60 0.71 -9.09
CA ASN A 459 14.26 2.01 -8.51
C ASN A 459 13.85 1.84 -7.05
N VAL A 460 12.93 0.92 -6.76
CA VAL A 460 12.45 0.64 -5.39
C VAL A 460 13.59 0.24 -4.46
N SER A 461 14.61 -0.50 -4.94
CA SER A 461 15.79 -0.84 -4.14
C SER A 461 16.63 0.37 -3.69
N LYS A 462 16.50 1.51 -4.38
CA LYS A 462 17.23 2.76 -4.14
C LYS A 462 16.40 3.82 -3.44
N LEU A 463 15.13 3.55 -3.13
CA LEU A 463 14.25 4.56 -2.56
C LEU A 463 14.77 5.13 -1.23
N ASN A 464 14.39 6.37 -0.94
CA ASN A 464 14.58 7.02 0.35
C ASN A 464 13.44 6.62 1.32
N PRO A 465 13.71 5.80 2.35
CA PRO A 465 12.67 5.37 3.29
C PRO A 465 12.22 6.48 4.25
N ALA A 466 12.94 7.60 4.31
CA ALA A 466 12.62 8.76 5.12
C ALA A 466 11.91 9.87 4.32
N ALA A 467 11.51 9.59 3.07
CA ALA A 467 10.76 10.53 2.25
C ALA A 467 9.45 10.95 2.95
N GLU A 468 9.10 12.22 2.81
CA GLU A 468 7.85 12.80 3.31
C GLU A 468 6.82 13.04 2.19
N SER A 469 7.23 12.84 0.94
CA SER A 469 6.39 12.95 -0.25
C SER A 469 6.95 12.13 -1.41
N ILE A 470 6.16 12.00 -2.47
CA ILE A 470 6.58 11.38 -3.72
C ILE A 470 7.85 12.03 -4.32
N TYR A 471 8.07 13.34 -4.13
CA TYR A 471 9.23 14.04 -4.69
C TYR A 471 10.55 13.72 -3.98
N GLU A 472 10.48 13.17 -2.77
CA GLU A 472 11.66 12.83 -1.98
C GLU A 472 12.01 11.34 -2.07
N LEU A 473 11.24 10.55 -2.84
CA LEU A 473 11.42 9.10 -2.94
C LEU A 473 12.76 8.69 -3.56
N TYR A 474 13.27 9.46 -4.51
CA TYR A 474 14.47 9.14 -5.28
C TYR A 474 15.36 10.37 -5.42
N GLU A 475 16.68 10.18 -5.41
CA GLU A 475 17.66 11.28 -5.51
C GLU A 475 17.65 11.95 -6.89
N GLU A 476 17.33 11.20 -7.95
CA GLU A 476 17.19 11.73 -9.30
C GLU A 476 15.71 11.91 -9.67
N PRO A 477 15.30 13.07 -10.22
CA PRO A 477 13.90 13.35 -10.59
C PRO A 477 13.39 12.55 -11.81
N THR A 478 14.20 11.65 -12.36
CA THR A 478 14.00 11.00 -13.66
C THR A 478 12.76 10.10 -13.72
N SER A 479 12.34 9.48 -12.61
CA SER A 479 11.23 8.50 -12.61
C SER A 479 9.81 9.10 -12.75
N LEU A 480 9.58 10.36 -12.37
CA LEU A 480 8.23 10.95 -12.38
C LEU A 480 7.87 11.62 -13.72
N ASP A 481 8.89 11.98 -14.51
CA ASP A 481 8.73 12.64 -15.81
C ASP A 481 8.86 11.63 -16.99
N GLU A 482 9.13 10.35 -16.70
CA GLU A 482 9.24 9.27 -17.71
C GLU A 482 7.90 9.00 -18.43
N PRO A 483 7.91 8.74 -19.75
CA PRO A 483 6.73 8.24 -20.47
C PRO A 483 6.22 6.94 -19.83
N ALA A 484 4.90 6.77 -19.71
CA ALA A 484 4.24 5.64 -19.03
C ALA A 484 4.36 5.60 -17.48
N SER A 485 4.89 6.65 -16.86
CA SER A 485 4.74 6.83 -15.41
C SER A 485 3.29 7.17 -15.09
N ILE A 486 2.66 6.37 -14.22
CA ILE A 486 1.28 6.61 -13.75
C ILE A 486 1.13 8.01 -13.17
N TRP A 487 2.15 8.51 -12.49
CA TRP A 487 2.13 9.86 -11.95
C TRP A 487 2.02 10.90 -13.08
N LYS A 488 2.78 10.71 -14.16
CA LYS A 488 2.70 11.60 -15.31
C LYS A 488 1.35 11.50 -16.03
N ASP A 489 0.91 10.28 -16.29
CA ASP A 489 -0.28 10.02 -17.10
C ASP A 489 -1.58 10.41 -16.39
N ILE A 490 -1.64 10.26 -15.06
CA ILE A 490 -2.86 10.53 -14.28
C ILE A 490 -2.82 11.89 -13.60
N VAL A 491 -1.66 12.32 -13.11
CA VAL A 491 -1.55 13.54 -12.28
C VAL A 491 -1.04 14.74 -13.07
N LEU A 492 0.00 14.56 -13.89
CA LEU A 492 0.60 15.67 -14.65
C LEU A 492 -0.11 15.96 -15.98
N ASN A 493 -0.75 14.95 -16.58
CA ASN A 493 -1.52 15.05 -17.81
C ASN A 493 -2.96 14.52 -17.61
N PRO A 494 -3.78 15.13 -16.73
CA PRO A 494 -5.16 14.69 -16.54
C PRO A 494 -5.95 14.77 -17.85
N SER A 495 -7.09 14.07 -17.92
CA SER A 495 -7.95 13.83 -19.10
C SER A 495 -8.47 15.06 -19.87
N GLY A 496 -7.92 16.25 -19.62
CA GLY A 496 -8.08 17.48 -20.38
C GLY A 496 -8.89 18.52 -19.60
N PRO A 497 -8.57 19.82 -19.73
CA PRO A 497 -9.35 20.90 -19.10
C PRO A 497 -10.85 20.86 -19.39
N GLY A 498 -11.27 20.25 -20.52
CA GLY A 498 -12.67 20.09 -20.91
C GLY A 498 -13.48 19.22 -19.96
N ILE A 499 -12.92 18.10 -19.46
CA ILE A 499 -13.64 17.20 -18.53
C ILE A 499 -13.87 17.88 -17.18
N LEU A 500 -12.86 18.59 -16.67
CA LEU A 500 -13.00 19.33 -15.40
C LEU A 500 -14.03 20.46 -15.51
N LEU A 501 -14.05 21.18 -16.64
CA LEU A 501 -15.05 22.22 -16.90
C LEU A 501 -16.47 21.66 -16.97
N GLU A 502 -16.64 20.52 -17.65
CA GLU A 502 -17.93 19.84 -17.77
C GLU A 502 -18.43 19.36 -16.40
N LEU A 503 -17.59 18.66 -15.64
CA LEU A 503 -17.91 18.22 -14.27
C LEU A 503 -18.28 19.40 -13.38
N LYS A 504 -17.45 20.46 -13.38
CA LYS A 504 -17.71 21.67 -12.59
C LYS A 504 -19.05 22.30 -12.95
N ALA A 505 -19.36 22.46 -14.23
CA ALA A 505 -20.61 23.06 -14.68
C ALA A 505 -21.85 22.23 -14.25
N SER A 506 -21.79 20.90 -14.40
CA SER A 506 -22.87 20.00 -13.98
C SER A 506 -23.05 20.00 -12.47
N ILE A 507 -21.96 19.92 -11.70
CA ILE A 507 -21.98 20.01 -10.22
C ILE A 507 -22.59 21.35 -9.79
N GLN A 508 -22.17 22.47 -10.38
CA GLN A 508 -22.72 23.79 -10.06
C GLN A 508 -24.23 23.86 -10.30
N ARG A 509 -24.75 23.26 -11.39
CA ARG A 509 -26.20 23.19 -11.62
C ARG A 509 -26.91 22.42 -10.51
N ILE A 510 -26.39 21.24 -10.15
CA ILE A 510 -26.99 20.39 -9.11
C ILE A 510 -27.02 21.11 -7.76
N GLU A 511 -25.90 21.69 -7.33
CA GLU A 511 -25.77 22.35 -6.02
C GLU A 511 -26.62 23.63 -5.94
N ASN A 512 -26.69 24.41 -7.02
CA ASN A 512 -27.50 25.65 -7.07
C ASN A 512 -29.01 25.40 -7.20
N SER A 513 -29.42 24.35 -7.93
CA SER A 513 -30.84 24.05 -8.16
C SER A 513 -31.60 23.72 -6.88
N ASP A 514 -30.91 23.15 -5.88
CA ASP A 514 -31.51 22.82 -4.60
C ASP A 514 -31.40 23.95 -3.58
N TYR A 515 -30.41 24.85 -3.71
CA TYR A 515 -30.41 26.14 -2.98
C TYR A 515 -31.66 26.96 -3.30
N GLN A 516 -32.05 27.02 -4.59
CA GLN A 516 -33.27 27.71 -5.02
C GLN A 516 -34.57 27.02 -4.57
N LYS A 517 -34.56 25.70 -4.33
CA LYS A 517 -35.71 25.01 -3.72
C LYS A 517 -35.83 25.34 -2.24
N LEU A 518 -34.72 25.38 -1.50
CA LEU A 518 -34.71 25.78 -0.08
C LEU A 518 -35.18 27.23 0.12
N ASP A 519 -34.77 28.17 -0.74
CA ASP A 519 -35.25 29.57 -0.69
C ASP A 519 -36.73 29.73 -1.08
N LYS A 520 -37.25 28.91 -2.01
CA LYS A 520 -38.69 28.89 -2.34
C LYS A 520 -39.55 28.34 -1.20
N PHE A 521 -39.04 27.41 -0.40
CA PHE A 521 -39.73 26.94 0.81
C PHE A 521 -39.58 27.91 1.99
N GLY A 522 -38.47 28.67 2.07
CA GLY A 522 -38.25 29.71 3.09
C GLY A 522 -39.03 31.01 2.88
N SER A 523 -39.52 31.27 1.66
CA SER A 523 -40.28 32.49 1.30
C SER A 523 -41.80 32.30 1.20
N SER A 524 -42.32 31.08 1.44
CA SER A 524 -43.75 30.81 1.47
C SER A 524 -44.30 30.95 2.90
N SER A 525 -44.76 32.16 3.23
CA SER A 525 -45.64 32.43 4.39
C SER A 525 -46.94 31.60 4.38
N GLU A 526 -47.26 30.92 3.27
CA GLU A 526 -48.48 30.12 3.11
C GLU A 526 -48.34 28.70 3.67
N ALA A 527 -47.14 28.12 3.71
CA ALA A 527 -46.92 26.79 4.29
C ALA A 527 -47.15 26.76 5.81
N TYR A 528 -46.78 27.85 6.51
CA TYR A 528 -46.98 27.98 7.96
C TYR A 528 -48.47 28.07 8.33
N HIS A 529 -49.29 28.71 7.47
CA HIS A 529 -50.75 28.80 7.66
C HIS A 529 -51.52 27.57 7.20
N ALA A 530 -51.01 26.79 6.25
CA ALA A 530 -51.60 25.52 5.84
C ALA A 530 -51.47 24.45 6.94
N ILE A 531 -50.35 24.43 7.68
CA ILE A 531 -50.11 23.48 8.77
C ILE A 531 -50.98 23.79 10.01
N GLN A 532 -51.29 25.07 10.28
CA GLN A 532 -52.19 25.44 11.39
C GLN A 532 -53.67 25.10 11.15
N ARG A 533 -54.13 24.96 9.89
CA ARG A 533 -55.52 24.55 9.58
C ARG A 533 -55.75 23.04 9.65
N LEU A 534 -54.69 22.24 9.75
CA LEU A 534 -54.79 20.79 9.95
C LEU A 534 -54.80 20.41 11.45
N TYR A 535 -54.71 21.39 12.35
CA TYR A 535 -54.76 21.23 13.81
C TYR A 535 -55.92 21.98 14.48
N GLN A 536 -56.99 22.28 13.72
CA GLN A 536 -58.34 22.56 14.20
C GLN A 536 -59.30 21.66 13.44
#